data_AF-A0A0F9DDR3-F1
#
_entry.id   AF-A0A0F9DDR3-F1
#
_cell.length_a   1.000
_cell.length_b   1.000
_cell.length_c   1.000
_cell.angle_alpha   90.00
_cell.angle_beta   90.00
_cell.angle_gamma   90.00
#
_symmetry.space_group_name_H-M   'P 1'
#
loop_
_entity.id
_entity.type
_entity.pdbx_description
1 polymer ?
#
loop_
_entity_poly.entity_id
_entity_poly.type
_entity_poly.pdbx_seq_one_letter_code
_entity_poly.pdbx_strand_id
1 'polypeptide(L)' 'MTSEQEQPLTIEARWDIPYRHTAGQAASRFFRELKDNKRIMGVRCPSCHRVLVPPRSFCERCFEPIDEWVEVK' A
#
# COMPACT_ATOMS: atom_id res chain seq x y z
N MET A 1 -40.97 -42.69 -6.93
CA MET A 1 -39.74 -42.69 -7.75
C MET A 1 -38.89 -41.55 -7.25
N THR A 2 -38.03 -41.83 -6.27
CA THR A 2 -37.20 -40.82 -5.61
C THR A 2 -36.08 -40.47 -6.56
N SER A 3 -36.02 -39.21 -6.99
CA SER A 3 -34.92 -38.69 -7.80
C SER A 3 -33.61 -38.82 -7.02
N GLU A 4 -32.70 -39.66 -7.48
CA GLU A 4 -31.31 -39.62 -7.02
C GLU A 4 -30.74 -38.24 -7.37
N GLN A 5 -30.42 -37.46 -6.35
CA GLN A 5 -29.74 -36.18 -6.52
C GLN A 5 -28.27 -36.48 -6.84
N GLU A 6 -27.89 -36.27 -8.08
CA GLU A 6 -26.53 -36.45 -8.56
C GLU A 6 -25.59 -35.49 -7.83
N GLN A 7 -24.56 -36.05 -7.18
CA GLN A 7 -23.59 -35.29 -6.40
C GLN A 7 -22.71 -34.46 -7.37
N PRO A 8 -22.60 -33.13 -7.19
CA PRO A 8 -21.82 -32.31 -8.09
C PRO A 8 -20.33 -32.64 -8.01
N LEU A 9 -19.69 -32.77 -9.18
CA LEU A 9 -18.25 -32.98 -9.28
C LEU A 9 -17.51 -31.70 -8.84
N THR A 10 -16.59 -31.83 -7.87
CA THR A 10 -15.70 -30.74 -7.47
C THR A 10 -14.38 -30.87 -8.22
N ILE A 11 -13.94 -29.78 -8.85
CA ILE A 11 -12.68 -29.72 -9.61
C ILE A 11 -11.78 -28.65 -8.98
N GLU A 12 -10.53 -29.01 -8.68
CA GLU A 12 -9.53 -28.05 -8.20
C GLU A 12 -9.08 -27.14 -9.35
N ALA A 13 -9.17 -25.84 -9.15
CA ALA A 13 -8.73 -24.84 -10.12
C ALA A 13 -7.84 -23.78 -9.44
N ARG A 14 -6.67 -23.53 -10.03
CA ARG A 14 -5.79 -22.42 -9.64
C ARG A 14 -6.06 -21.23 -10.55
N TRP A 15 -6.38 -20.10 -9.94
CA TRP A 15 -6.62 -18.83 -10.64
C TRP A 15 -5.41 -17.93 -10.44
N ASP A 16 -4.82 -17.46 -11.53
CA ASP A 16 -3.85 -16.36 -11.52
C ASP A 16 -4.50 -15.17 -12.23
N ILE A 17 -4.85 -14.15 -11.44
CA ILE A 17 -5.60 -13.00 -11.94
C ILE A 17 -4.72 -11.76 -11.82
N PRO A 18 -4.05 -11.33 -12.90
CA PRO A 18 -3.18 -10.17 -12.87
C PRO A 18 -3.98 -8.87 -12.81
N TYR A 19 -3.61 -7.98 -11.89
CA TYR A 19 -4.22 -6.65 -11.75
C TYR A 19 -3.17 -5.56 -11.76
N ARG A 20 -3.55 -4.39 -12.28
CA ARG A 20 -2.76 -3.15 -12.14
C ARG A 20 -3.39 -2.29 -11.07
N HIS A 21 -2.69 -2.12 -9.95
CA HIS A 21 -3.10 -1.24 -8.87
C HIS A 21 -2.27 0.04 -8.87
N THR A 22 -2.89 1.14 -8.46
CA THR A 22 -2.15 2.37 -8.16
C THR A 22 -1.36 2.18 -6.87
N ALA A 23 -0.11 2.64 -6.85
CA ALA A 23 0.67 2.72 -5.61
C ALA A 23 0.18 3.85 -4.68
N GLY A 24 -0.71 4.73 -5.17
CA GLY A 24 -1.09 5.95 -4.45
C GLY A 24 0.00 7.02 -4.50
N GLN A 25 -0.35 8.24 -4.10
CA GLN A 25 0.52 9.42 -4.29
C GLN A 25 1.82 9.32 -3.47
N ALA A 26 1.72 8.96 -2.19
CA ALA A 26 2.87 8.90 -1.28
C ALA A 26 3.88 7.84 -1.73
N ALA A 27 3.45 6.60 -1.96
CA ALA A 27 4.35 5.54 -2.41
C ALA A 27 4.91 5.84 -3.81
N SER A 28 4.10 6.39 -4.72
CA SER A 28 4.59 6.78 -6.06
C SER A 28 5.73 7.79 -5.97
N ARG A 29 5.63 8.82 -5.12
CA ARG A 29 6.72 9.79 -4.91
C ARG A 29 7.94 9.13 -4.27
N PHE A 30 7.73 8.32 -3.23
CA PHE A 30 8.82 7.59 -2.55
C PHE A 30 9.63 6.73 -3.52
N PHE A 31 8.96 5.91 -4.34
CA PHE A 31 9.65 5.04 -5.29
C PHE A 31 10.35 5.81 -6.41
N ARG A 32 9.81 6.95 -6.87
CA ARG A 32 10.51 7.82 -7.82
C ARG A 32 11.78 8.42 -7.22
N GLU A 33 11.71 8.93 -5.99
CA GLU A 33 12.89 9.49 -5.30
C GLU A 33 13.98 8.43 -5.07
N LEU A 34 13.60 7.19 -4.72
CA LEU A 34 14.53 6.07 -4.63
C LEU A 34 15.17 5.71 -5.98
N LYS A 35 14.35 5.61 -7.03
CA LYS A 35 14.80 5.17 -8.35
C LYS A 35 15.69 6.23 -9.00
N ASP A 36 15.20 7.45 -9.06
CA ASP A 36 15.71 8.52 -9.91
C ASP A 36 16.76 9.38 -9.17
N ASN A 37 16.57 9.61 -7.87
CA ASN A 37 17.42 10.51 -7.08
C ASN A 37 18.30 9.80 -6.04
N LYS A 38 18.10 8.50 -5.79
CA LYS A 38 18.77 7.72 -4.73
C LYS A 38 18.55 8.28 -3.32
N ARG A 39 17.39 8.90 -3.09
CA ARG A 39 17.03 9.54 -1.81
C ARG A 39 15.99 8.73 -1.07
N ILE A 40 16.21 8.51 0.22
CA ILE A 40 15.18 7.95 1.10
C ILE A 40 14.37 9.14 1.64
N MET A 41 13.11 9.22 1.21
CA MET A 41 12.20 10.29 1.64
C MET A 41 11.20 9.79 2.67
N GLY A 42 10.91 10.61 3.67
CA GLY A 42 9.81 10.41 4.62
C GLY A 42 8.89 11.62 4.66
N VAL A 43 7.87 11.54 5.49
CA VAL A 43 6.98 12.66 5.82
C VAL A 43 7.02 12.94 7.31
N ARG A 44 7.11 14.22 7.69
CA ARG A 44 7.17 14.66 9.08
C ARG A 44 5.78 15.04 9.57
N CYS A 45 5.45 14.57 10.77
CA CYS A 45 4.24 14.99 11.48
C CYS A 45 4.48 16.33 12.19
N PRO A 46 3.64 17.36 11.99
CA PRO A 46 3.83 18.66 12.63
C PRO A 46 3.58 18.62 14.14
N SER A 47 2.68 17.77 14.63
CA SER A 47 2.38 17.69 16.07
C SER A 47 3.44 16.94 16.88
N CYS A 48 3.85 15.73 16.43
CA CYS A 48 4.78 14.89 17.18
C CYS A 48 6.20 14.81 16.59
N HIS A 49 6.47 15.50 15.49
CA HIS A 49 7.78 15.60 14.83
C HIS A 49 8.39 14.27 14.36
N ARG A 50 7.64 13.17 14.42
CA ARG A 50 8.07 11.87 13.87
C ARG A 50 8.18 11.97 12.35
N VAL A 51 9.24 11.39 11.82
CA VAL A 51 9.40 11.16 10.38
C VAL A 51 8.98 9.72 10.08
N LEU A 52 7.99 9.55 9.19
CA LEU A 52 7.46 8.26 8.79
C LEU A 52 8.09 7.80 7.48
N VAL A 53 8.67 6.61 7.51
CA VAL A 53 9.28 5.92 6.37
C VAL A 53 8.83 4.45 6.40
N PRO A 54 8.19 3.91 5.35
CA PRO A 54 7.74 4.61 4.14
C PRO A 54 6.73 5.74 4.43
N PRO A 55 6.62 6.76 3.55
CA PRO A 55 5.73 7.89 3.79
C PRO A 55 4.26 7.47 3.71
N ARG A 56 3.43 8.08 4.56
CA ARG A 56 1.98 7.86 4.65
C ARG A 56 1.22 9.18 4.51
N SER A 57 -0.10 9.14 4.30
CA SER A 57 -0.93 10.34 4.16
C SER A 57 -1.34 10.99 5.49
N PHE A 58 -1.22 10.27 6.61
CA PHE A 58 -1.56 10.78 7.94
C PHE A 58 -0.66 10.14 9.02
N CYS A 59 -0.54 10.81 10.16
CA CYS A 59 0.18 10.27 11.33
C CYS A 59 -0.75 9.35 12.13
N GLU A 60 -0.37 8.08 12.31
CA GLU A 60 -1.20 7.12 13.06
C GLU A 60 -1.30 7.40 14.57
N ARG A 61 -0.43 8.28 15.11
CA ARG A 61 -0.45 8.66 16.52
C ARG A 61 -1.25 9.93 16.79
N CYS A 62 -1.11 10.93 15.92
CA CYS A 62 -1.75 12.23 16.08
C CYS A 62 -3.09 12.34 15.33
N PHE A 63 -3.39 11.39 14.44
CA PHE A 63 -4.59 11.36 13.60
C PHE A 63 -4.78 12.62 12.74
N GLU A 64 -3.67 13.23 12.32
CA GLU A 64 -3.65 14.42 11.45
C GLU A 64 -3.00 14.10 10.10
N PRO A 65 -3.38 14.81 9.02
CA PRO A 65 -2.70 14.70 7.74
C PRO A 65 -1.22 15.14 7.87
N ILE A 66 -0.37 14.52 7.06
CA ILE A 66 1.07 14.85 7.01
C ILE A 66 1.51 14.99 5.56
N ASP A 67 2.15 16.11 5.25
CA ASP A 67 2.53 16.51 3.89
C ASP A 67 3.92 17.16 3.82
N GLU A 68 4.59 17.36 4.95
CA GLU A 68 5.97 17.84 5.00
C GLU A 68 6.95 16.72 4.59
N TRP A 69 7.36 16.72 3.32
CA TRP A 69 8.35 15.77 2.81
C TRP A 69 9.75 16.15 3.23
N VAL A 70 10.46 15.20 3.84
CA VAL A 70 11.83 15.38 4.32
C VAL A 70 12.71 14.24 3.83
N GLU A 71 13.95 14.57 3.47
CA GLU A 71 14.96 13.56 3.19
C GLU A 71 15.51 12.99 4.50
N VAL A 72 15.63 11.68 4.55
CA VAL A 72 16.19 10.93 5.67
C VAL A 72 17.68 10.76 5.40
N LYS A 73 18.51 11.25 6.32
CA LYS A 73 19.97 11.14 6.27
C LYS A 73 20.46 10.00 7.14
#